data_AF-A0A8H4XTS4-F1
#
_entry.id   AF-A0A8H4XTS4-F1
#
_cell.length_a   1.000
_cell.length_b   1.000
_cell.length_c   1.000
_cell.angle_alpha   90.00
_cell.angle_beta   90.00
_cell.angle_gamma   90.00
#
_symmetry.space_group_name_H-M   'P 1'
#
loop_
_entity.id
_entity.type
_entity.pdbx_description
1 polymer ?
#
loop_
_entity_poly.entity_id
_entity_poly.type
_entity_poly.pdbx_seq_one_letter_code
_entity_poly.pdbx_strand_id
1 'polypeptide(L)'
;IDHVTWFQELYGGHRDDGQEPTRMCNVCALTRLHIMNCGGHRITAIPNYDPYTFNIQAAFNSLGGHRLRGRRHQINEWCSFCINPAFFRCSTTQIIDIFANDIEDPSSPEAQGCGLRLCQSCKDLMDEHRNEFDRVIAAIPGATEKRADAEFFVNGSDLNSAATAAIGAL
;
A
#
# COMPACT_ATOMS: atom_id res chain seq x y z
N ILE A 1 -29.22 -2.06 8.89
CA ILE A 1 -28.08 -3.01 8.84
C ILE A 1 -26.95 -2.28 9.51
N ASP A 2 -26.48 -2.81 10.64
CA ASP A 2 -25.49 -2.21 11.51
C ASP A 2 -24.08 -2.55 10.98
N HIS A 3 -23.26 -1.54 10.70
CA HIS A 3 -22.00 -1.63 9.96
C HIS A 3 -20.75 -1.73 10.86
N VAL A 4 -20.90 -2.01 12.17
CA VAL A 4 -19.82 -1.79 13.16
C VAL A 4 -18.94 -3.03 13.46
N THR A 5 -19.19 -4.21 12.89
CA THR A 5 -18.62 -5.47 13.45
C THR A 5 -17.50 -6.18 12.69
N TRP A 6 -16.88 -5.63 11.64
CA TRP A 6 -16.00 -6.45 10.79
C TRP A 6 -14.48 -6.44 10.99
N PHE A 7 -13.93 -5.76 12.00
CA PHE A 7 -12.50 -5.88 12.33
C PHE A 7 -12.25 -5.97 13.84
N GLN A 8 -12.30 -7.18 14.39
CA GLN A 8 -11.84 -7.44 15.75
C GLN A 8 -10.36 -7.84 15.73
N GLU A 9 -9.50 -6.98 16.27
CA GLU A 9 -8.09 -7.32 16.48
C GLU A 9 -8.00 -8.54 17.41
N LEU A 10 -7.27 -9.57 16.97
CA LEU A 10 -7.28 -10.87 17.64
C LEU A 10 -6.30 -11.01 18.83
N TYR A 11 -5.43 -10.02 19.07
CA TYR A 11 -4.62 -9.74 20.28
C TYR A 11 -3.33 -8.96 19.90
N GLY A 12 -2.77 -8.20 20.83
CA GLY A 12 -1.50 -7.46 20.69
C GLY A 12 -1.55 -6.42 19.57
N GLY A 13 -2.74 -5.85 19.34
CA GLY A 13 -3.03 -4.84 18.32
C GLY A 13 -3.12 -3.43 18.91
N HIS A 14 -3.41 -2.46 18.05
CA HIS A 14 -3.47 -1.05 18.43
C HIS A 14 -4.53 -0.76 19.52
N ARG A 15 -5.58 -1.57 19.58
CA ARG A 15 -6.64 -1.47 20.60
C ARG A 15 -6.18 -1.85 22.00
N ASP A 16 -5.21 -2.76 22.12
CA ASP A 16 -4.67 -3.18 23.41
C ASP A 16 -3.79 -2.08 24.05
N ASP A 17 -3.27 -1.16 23.23
CA ASP A 17 -2.57 0.05 23.67
C ASP A 17 -3.52 1.25 23.91
N GLY A 18 -4.83 1.01 24.00
CA GLY A 18 -5.85 2.02 24.27
C GLY A 18 -6.14 2.97 23.10
N GLN A 19 -5.72 2.63 21.88
CA GLN A 19 -5.99 3.43 20.70
C GLN A 19 -7.33 3.03 20.07
N GLU A 20 -8.11 4.03 19.64
CA GLU A 20 -9.33 3.83 18.87
C GLU A 20 -9.07 2.93 17.64
N PRO A 21 -10.07 2.13 17.18
CA PRO A 21 -9.94 1.25 16.01
C PRO A 21 -9.23 1.96 14.88
N THR A 22 -8.13 1.38 14.40
CA THR A 22 -7.10 2.14 13.69
C THR A 22 -7.66 2.84 12.45
N ARG A 23 -7.76 4.17 12.56
CA ARG A 23 -7.36 5.02 11.44
C ARG A 23 -5.90 4.69 11.23
N MET A 24 -5.60 4.01 10.12
CA MET A 24 -4.27 3.72 9.61
C MET A 24 -3.21 4.71 10.12
N CYS A 25 -2.07 4.23 10.65
CA CYS A 25 -1.08 5.13 11.24
C CYS A 25 -0.64 6.23 10.26
N ASN A 26 -0.22 7.39 10.78
CA ASN A 26 0.15 8.55 9.97
C ASN A 26 1.15 8.23 8.86
N VAL A 27 2.19 7.45 9.13
CA VAL A 27 3.18 7.04 8.12
C VAL A 27 2.53 6.20 7.02
N CYS A 28 1.66 5.26 7.37
CA CYS A 28 0.94 4.46 6.37
C CYS A 28 0.00 5.34 5.53
N ALA A 29 -0.75 6.25 6.15
CA ALA A 29 -1.64 7.18 5.46
C ALA A 29 -0.86 8.12 4.51
N LEU A 30 0.21 8.75 4.99
CA LEU A 30 1.10 9.60 4.21
C LEU A 30 1.72 8.86 3.03
N THR A 31 2.16 7.61 3.24
CA THR A 31 2.67 6.78 2.15
C THR A 31 1.62 6.58 1.05
N ARG A 32 0.33 6.38 1.40
CA ARG A 32 -0.72 6.17 0.39
C ARG A 32 -1.12 7.45 -0.30
N LEU A 33 -1.13 8.58 0.40
CA LEU A 33 -1.33 9.90 -0.22
C LEU A 33 -0.19 10.24 -1.18
N HIS A 34 1.05 9.96 -0.78
CA HIS A 34 2.21 10.14 -1.66
C HIS A 34 2.10 9.27 -2.93
N ILE A 35 1.62 8.03 -2.80
CA ILE A 35 1.28 7.19 -3.96
C ILE A 35 0.20 7.86 -4.83
N MET A 36 -0.93 8.26 -4.25
CA MET A 36 -2.06 8.87 -4.99
C MET A 36 -1.69 10.18 -5.69
N ASN A 37 -0.79 10.96 -5.10
CA ASN A 37 -0.34 12.25 -5.61
C ASN A 37 0.83 12.13 -6.60
N CYS A 38 1.26 10.92 -6.94
CA CYS A 38 2.28 10.71 -7.96
C CYS A 38 1.82 11.33 -9.29
N GLY A 39 2.68 12.15 -9.93
CA GLY A 39 2.36 12.84 -11.20
C GLY A 39 2.18 11.94 -12.43
N GLY A 40 1.97 10.63 -12.23
CA GLY A 40 1.85 9.60 -13.25
C GLY A 40 2.67 8.37 -12.89
N HIS A 41 2.04 7.21 -12.84
CA HIS A 41 2.72 5.96 -12.48
C HIS A 41 3.40 5.32 -13.68
N ARG A 42 4.74 5.27 -13.67
CA ARG A 42 5.52 4.44 -14.59
C ARG A 42 5.91 3.14 -13.89
N ILE A 43 5.22 2.06 -14.22
CA ILE A 43 5.38 0.76 -13.56
C ILE A 43 6.51 -0.04 -14.24
N THR A 44 7.45 -0.56 -13.44
CA THR A 44 8.57 -1.40 -13.89
C THR A 44 8.71 -2.63 -13.00
N ALA A 45 9.34 -3.69 -13.49
CA ALA A 45 9.66 -4.87 -12.70
C ALA A 45 10.58 -4.53 -11.51
N ILE A 46 10.39 -5.24 -10.40
CA ILE A 46 11.28 -5.20 -9.24
C ILE A 46 12.49 -6.11 -9.56
N PRO A 47 13.74 -5.62 -9.46
CA PRO A 47 14.91 -6.45 -9.69
C PRO A 47 14.92 -7.69 -8.78
N ASN A 48 15.26 -8.85 -9.34
CA ASN A 48 15.34 -10.14 -8.64
C ASN A 48 14.00 -10.69 -8.09
N TYR A 49 12.87 -10.15 -8.53
CA TYR A 49 11.53 -10.65 -8.20
C TYR A 49 10.84 -11.14 -9.48
N ASP A 50 11.02 -12.42 -9.80
CA ASP A 50 10.40 -13.06 -10.96
C ASP A 50 9.10 -13.79 -10.55
N PRO A 51 7.93 -13.42 -11.09
CA PRO A 51 6.65 -14.06 -10.76
C PRO A 51 6.60 -15.56 -11.06
N TYR A 52 7.42 -16.06 -11.98
CA TYR A 52 7.41 -17.48 -12.38
C TYR A 52 8.25 -18.37 -11.47
N THR A 53 9.26 -17.81 -10.81
CA THR A 53 10.16 -18.57 -9.91
C THR A 53 9.92 -18.27 -8.44
N PHE A 54 9.10 -17.27 -8.12
CA PHE A 54 8.89 -16.81 -6.74
C PHE A 54 8.10 -17.83 -5.91
N ASN A 55 8.60 -18.14 -4.72
CA ASN A 55 7.93 -19.05 -3.79
C ASN A 55 6.87 -18.31 -2.97
N ILE A 56 5.66 -18.21 -3.53
CA ILE A 56 4.51 -17.53 -2.91
C ILE A 56 4.18 -18.12 -1.52
N GLN A 57 4.24 -19.44 -1.37
CA GLN A 57 3.92 -20.09 -0.09
C GLN A 57 4.93 -19.71 0.99
N ALA A 58 6.23 -19.70 0.67
CA ALA A 58 7.27 -19.27 1.60
C ALA A 58 7.10 -17.79 1.99
N ALA A 59 6.68 -16.94 1.04
CA ALA A 59 6.38 -15.54 1.33
C ALA A 59 5.22 -15.39 2.33
N PHE A 60 4.11 -16.10 2.15
CA PHE A 60 3.03 -16.09 3.14
C PHE A 60 3.45 -16.67 4.49
N ASN A 61 4.22 -17.76 4.50
CA ASN A 61 4.73 -18.36 5.74
C ASN A 61 5.64 -17.37 6.51
N SER A 62 6.35 -16.48 5.81
CA SER A 62 7.22 -15.46 6.44
C SER A 62 6.44 -14.40 7.23
N LEU A 63 5.13 -14.22 6.97
CA LEU A 63 4.29 -13.28 7.72
C LEU A 63 4.07 -13.69 9.18
N GLY A 64 4.20 -14.99 9.48
CA GLY A 64 3.99 -15.59 10.81
C GLY A 64 5.19 -15.48 11.76
N GLY A 65 6.30 -14.87 11.35
CA GLY A 65 7.52 -14.77 12.16
C GLY A 65 7.33 -13.98 13.48
N HIS A 66 7.97 -14.46 14.55
CA HIS A 66 7.92 -13.86 15.90
C HIS A 66 8.35 -12.39 15.91
N ARG A 67 7.62 -11.57 16.67
CA ARG A 67 7.92 -10.15 16.96
C ARG A 67 9.20 -10.05 17.80
N LEU A 68 10.36 -10.02 17.16
CA LEU A 68 11.57 -9.53 17.81
C LEU A 68 11.50 -8.00 17.80
N ARG A 69 11.22 -7.43 18.97
CA ARG A 69 11.42 -6.03 19.38
C ARG A 69 11.71 -5.03 18.23
N GLY A 70 10.65 -4.44 17.67
CA GLY A 70 10.74 -3.24 16.83
C GLY A 70 11.05 -3.52 15.36
N ARG A 71 10.07 -3.23 14.50
CA ARG A 71 10.04 -3.40 13.04
C ARG A 71 10.21 -4.83 12.56
N ARG A 72 9.10 -5.42 12.09
CA ARG A 72 9.15 -6.56 11.16
C ARG A 72 9.94 -6.09 9.94
N HIS A 73 11.14 -6.63 9.73
CA HIS A 73 11.80 -6.50 8.43
C HIS A 73 10.89 -7.21 7.43
N GLN A 74 10.19 -6.46 6.58
CA GLN A 74 9.37 -7.05 5.53
C GLN A 74 10.32 -7.69 4.53
N ILE A 75 10.45 -9.01 4.61
CA ILE A 75 11.37 -9.82 3.78
C ILE A 75 10.90 -9.82 2.33
N ASN A 76 9.58 -9.73 2.11
CA ASN A 76 8.95 -9.79 0.81
C ASN A 76 8.24 -8.48 0.49
N GLU A 77 8.19 -8.15 -0.80
CA GLU A 77 7.41 -7.06 -1.37
C GLU A 77 5.94 -7.50 -1.52
N TRP A 78 4.99 -6.65 -1.11
CA TRP A 78 3.56 -6.95 -1.12
C TRP A 78 2.79 -5.98 -2.01
N CYS A 79 1.75 -6.47 -2.68
CA CYS A 79 0.88 -5.63 -3.50
C CYS A 79 0.18 -4.56 -2.67
N SER A 80 -0.03 -3.40 -3.29
CA SER A 80 -0.70 -2.27 -2.65
C SER A 80 -2.22 -2.45 -2.59
N PHE A 81 -2.78 -3.32 -3.42
CA PHE A 81 -4.24 -3.47 -3.56
C PHE A 81 -4.78 -4.82 -3.06
N CYS A 82 -3.97 -5.86 -3.08
CA CYS A 82 -4.35 -7.21 -2.66
C CYS A 82 -3.29 -7.85 -1.78
N ILE A 83 -3.58 -9.04 -1.26
CA ILE A 83 -2.66 -9.77 -0.37
C ILE A 83 -1.49 -10.44 -1.09
N ASN A 84 -1.44 -10.41 -2.42
CA ASN A 84 -0.42 -11.13 -3.18
C ASN A 84 0.96 -10.45 -3.14
N PRO A 85 2.06 -11.22 -3.27
CA PRO A 85 3.40 -10.66 -3.45
C PRO A 85 3.49 -9.72 -4.65
N ALA A 86 4.29 -8.67 -4.53
CA ALA A 86 4.53 -7.71 -5.61
C ALA A 86 5.76 -8.10 -6.44
N PHE A 87 5.65 -7.86 -7.74
CA PHE A 87 6.72 -8.06 -8.73
C PHE A 87 7.02 -6.78 -9.51
N PHE A 88 6.18 -5.76 -9.34
CA PHE A 88 6.26 -4.48 -10.02
C PHE A 88 6.22 -3.33 -9.03
N ARG A 89 6.87 -2.23 -9.40
CA ARG A 89 6.90 -0.99 -8.63
C ARG A 89 6.75 0.24 -9.53
N CYS A 90 6.23 1.32 -8.98
CA CYS A 90 6.36 2.63 -9.62
C CYS A 90 7.85 3.05 -9.64
N SER A 91 8.29 3.61 -10.74
CA SER A 91 9.66 4.11 -11.00
C SER A 91 9.68 5.59 -11.39
N THR A 92 8.55 6.29 -11.23
CA THR A 92 8.47 7.73 -11.50
C THR A 92 9.33 8.48 -10.49
N THR A 93 10.24 9.32 -10.97
CA THR A 93 11.07 10.16 -10.11
C THR A 93 10.19 11.13 -9.32
N GLN A 94 10.32 11.11 -8.00
CA GLN A 94 9.61 11.98 -7.08
C GLN A 94 10.45 13.23 -6.80
N ILE A 95 9.77 14.35 -6.57
CA ILE A 95 10.39 15.63 -6.20
C ILE A 95 10.18 15.98 -4.72
N ILE A 96 9.26 15.27 -4.06
CA ILE A 96 8.97 15.39 -2.64
C ILE A 96 8.93 14.00 -2.00
N ASP A 97 9.24 13.91 -0.70
CA ASP A 97 9.13 12.68 0.07
C ASP A 97 7.69 12.45 0.62
N ILE A 98 7.51 11.39 1.42
CA ILE A 98 6.21 11.07 2.04
C ILE A 98 5.76 12.11 3.08
N PHE A 99 6.66 12.97 3.54
CA PHE A 99 6.40 14.06 4.49
C PHE A 99 6.28 15.41 3.78
N ALA A 100 6.23 15.42 2.44
CA ALA A 100 6.16 16.60 1.59
C ALA A 100 7.39 17.54 1.70
N ASN A 101 8.56 17.01 2.09
CA ASN A 101 9.82 17.75 1.97
C ASN A 101 10.39 17.57 0.57
N ASP A 102 11.05 18.60 0.04
CA ASP A 102 11.75 18.51 -1.25
C ASP A 102 12.87 17.47 -1.20
N ILE A 103 13.02 16.70 -2.28
CA ILE A 103 14.14 15.78 -2.47
C ILE A 103 15.25 16.51 -3.22
N GLU A 104 16.40 16.69 -2.55
CA GLU A 104 17.51 17.50 -3.06
C GLU A 104 18.18 16.90 -4.31
N ASP A 105 18.29 15.57 -4.37
CA ASP A 105 18.91 14.85 -5.49
C ASP A 105 17.89 13.92 -6.19
N PRO A 106 17.41 14.25 -7.40
CA PRO A 106 16.50 13.41 -8.17
C PRO A 106 17.07 12.03 -8.56
N SER A 107 18.38 11.83 -8.45
CA SER A 107 19.06 10.56 -8.71
C SER A 107 19.14 9.67 -7.47
N SER A 108 18.80 10.21 -6.30
CA SER A 108 18.89 9.48 -5.04
C SER A 108 17.87 8.31 -5.00
N PRO A 109 18.12 7.26 -4.22
CA PRO A 109 17.18 6.17 -4.02
C PRO A 109 15.80 6.64 -3.51
N GLU A 110 15.78 7.68 -2.68
CA GLU A 110 14.56 8.28 -2.11
C GLU A 110 13.67 8.90 -3.19
N ALA A 111 14.26 9.42 -4.27
CA ALA A 111 13.52 9.96 -5.41
C ALA A 111 12.91 8.85 -6.29
N GLN A 112 13.32 7.57 -6.16
CA GLN A 112 12.93 6.53 -7.11
C GLN A 112 11.58 5.88 -6.76
N GLY A 113 10.51 6.41 -7.36
CA GLY A 113 9.17 5.85 -7.29
C GLY A 113 8.38 6.29 -6.06
N CYS A 114 7.06 6.45 -6.22
CA CYS A 114 6.18 6.90 -5.13
C CYS A 114 5.86 5.83 -4.07
N GLY A 115 6.52 4.67 -4.10
CA GLY A 115 6.22 3.55 -3.18
C GLY A 115 5.12 2.58 -3.62
N LEU A 116 4.42 2.83 -4.73
CA LEU A 116 3.43 1.87 -5.27
C LEU A 116 4.11 0.54 -5.65
N ARG A 117 3.51 -0.58 -5.21
CA ARG A 117 3.93 -1.96 -5.47
C ARG A 117 2.75 -2.79 -5.95
N LEU A 118 2.93 -3.65 -6.96
CA LEU A 118 1.86 -4.39 -7.61
C LEU A 118 2.26 -5.84 -7.88
N CYS A 119 1.32 -6.77 -7.70
CA CYS A 119 1.39 -8.11 -8.28
C CYS A 119 1.08 -8.05 -9.79
N GLN A 120 1.26 -9.16 -10.50
CA GLN A 120 0.99 -9.23 -11.95
C GLN A 120 -0.44 -8.80 -12.30
N SER A 121 -1.46 -9.41 -11.70
CA SER A 121 -2.86 -9.11 -12.03
C SER A 121 -3.24 -7.66 -11.73
N CYS A 122 -2.76 -7.08 -10.63
CA CYS A 122 -3.04 -5.68 -10.30
C CYS A 122 -2.29 -4.70 -11.22
N LYS A 123 -1.10 -5.08 -11.72
CA LYS A 123 -0.40 -4.31 -12.76
C LYS A 123 -1.18 -4.35 -14.07
N ASP A 124 -1.73 -5.50 -14.46
CA ASP A 124 -2.48 -5.61 -15.71
C ASP A 124 -3.77 -4.77 -15.66
N LEU A 125 -4.46 -4.73 -14.50
CA LEU A 125 -5.59 -3.83 -14.28
C LEU A 125 -5.18 -2.34 -14.32
N MET A 126 -4.02 -1.99 -13.76
CA MET A 126 -3.49 -0.63 -13.83
C MET A 126 -3.26 -0.18 -15.27
N ASP A 127 -2.70 -1.05 -16.11
CA ASP A 127 -2.50 -0.76 -17.53
C ASP A 127 -3.84 -0.64 -18.27
N GLU A 128 -4.78 -1.56 -18.03
CA GLU A 128 -6.11 -1.56 -18.63
C GLU A 128 -6.89 -0.27 -18.30
N HIS A 129 -6.84 0.14 -17.04
CA HIS A 129 -7.57 1.31 -16.54
C HIS A 129 -6.72 2.59 -16.51
N ARG A 130 -5.57 2.63 -17.20
CA ARG A 130 -4.71 3.81 -17.34
C ARG A 130 -4.38 4.49 -16.00
N ASN A 131 -4.05 3.67 -15.00
CA ASN A 131 -3.71 4.07 -13.64
C ASN A 131 -4.86 4.71 -12.83
N GLU A 132 -6.12 4.60 -13.26
CA GLU A 132 -7.28 5.10 -12.50
C GLU A 132 -7.63 4.16 -11.33
N PHE A 133 -7.10 4.44 -10.13
CA PHE A 133 -7.26 3.58 -8.95
C PHE A 133 -8.71 3.21 -8.63
N ASP A 134 -9.66 4.15 -8.71
CA ASP A 134 -11.08 3.86 -8.46
C ASP A 134 -11.60 2.69 -9.32
N ARG A 135 -11.24 2.70 -10.61
CA ARG A 135 -11.62 1.64 -11.56
C ARG A 135 -10.86 0.35 -11.29
N VAL A 136 -9.56 0.45 -11.00
CA VAL A 136 -8.72 -0.71 -10.68
C VAL A 136 -9.24 -1.44 -9.44
N ILE A 137 -9.48 -0.73 -8.34
CA ILE A 137 -9.97 -1.31 -7.09
C ILE A 137 -11.36 -1.92 -7.26
N ALA A 138 -12.22 -1.32 -8.08
CA ALA A 138 -13.52 -1.89 -8.44
C ALA A 138 -13.42 -3.16 -9.29
N ALA A 139 -12.42 -3.22 -10.19
CA ALA A 139 -12.21 -4.33 -11.12
C ALA A 139 -11.48 -5.54 -10.50
N ILE A 140 -10.87 -5.41 -9.32
CA ILE A 140 -10.25 -6.55 -8.62
C ILE A 140 -11.31 -7.63 -8.39
N PRO A 141 -11.11 -8.86 -8.91
CA PRO A 141 -12.10 -9.93 -8.81
C PRO A 141 -12.42 -10.26 -7.34
N GLY A 142 -13.68 -10.57 -7.03
CA GLY A 142 -14.09 -10.92 -5.67
C GLY A 142 -13.41 -12.17 -5.09
N ALA A 143 -12.88 -13.05 -5.95
CA ALA A 143 -12.05 -14.20 -5.54
C ALA A 143 -10.63 -13.79 -5.08
N THR A 144 -10.19 -12.57 -5.37
CA THR A 144 -8.91 -12.02 -4.91
C THR A 144 -9.14 -11.23 -3.63
N GLU A 145 -8.51 -11.67 -2.53
CA GLU A 145 -8.56 -10.92 -1.29
C GLU A 145 -7.85 -9.56 -1.42
N LYS A 146 -8.63 -8.49 -1.27
CA LYS A 146 -8.13 -7.12 -1.22
C LYS A 146 -7.38 -6.91 0.09
N ARG A 147 -6.36 -6.05 0.05
CA ARG A 147 -5.70 -5.59 1.27
C ARG A 147 -6.72 -4.78 2.08
N ALA A 148 -6.70 -4.88 3.40
CA ALA A 148 -7.71 -4.26 4.27
C ALA A 148 -7.86 -2.74 4.11
N ASP A 149 -6.81 -2.08 3.62
CA ASP A 149 -6.73 -0.64 3.38
C ASP A 149 -6.67 -0.28 1.89
N ALA A 150 -6.99 -1.22 0.99
CA ALA A 150 -7.00 -0.96 -0.45
C ALA A 150 -8.02 0.13 -0.82
N GLU A 151 -9.11 0.24 -0.06
CA GLU A 151 -10.13 1.29 -0.23
C GLU A 151 -9.60 2.71 0.05
N PHE A 152 -8.45 2.87 0.69
CA PHE A 152 -7.81 4.18 0.84
C PHE A 152 -7.51 4.82 -0.52
N PHE A 153 -7.19 4.00 -1.52
CA PHE A 153 -6.89 4.46 -2.87
C PHE A 153 -8.14 4.87 -3.67
N VAL A 154 -9.33 4.62 -3.14
CA VAL A 154 -10.60 5.06 -3.73
C VAL A 154 -10.88 6.48 -3.29
N ASN A 155 -11.05 7.40 -4.24
CA ASN A 155 -11.32 8.80 -3.97
C ASN A 155 -12.64 8.95 -3.20
N GLY A 156 -12.60 9.73 -2.11
CA GLY A 156 -13.77 9.99 -1.29
C GLY A 156 -14.23 8.81 -0.41
N SER A 157 -13.45 7.73 -0.32
CA SER A 157 -13.71 6.70 0.71
C SER A 157 -13.55 7.29 2.12
N ASP A 158 -14.15 6.66 3.13
CA ASP A 158 -14.03 7.12 4.51
C ASP A 158 -12.57 7.17 4.98
N LEU A 159 -11.76 6.21 4.55
CA LEU A 159 -10.32 6.15 4.86
C LEU A 159 -9.54 7.28 4.20
N ASN A 160 -9.83 7.57 2.93
CA ASN A 160 -9.19 8.65 2.17
C ASN A 160 -9.60 10.04 2.71
N SER A 161 -10.88 10.21 2.99
CA SER A 161 -11.47 11.45 3.50
C SER A 161 -10.95 11.78 4.90
N ALA A 162 -10.87 10.78 5.79
CA ALA A 162 -10.35 10.97 7.13
C ALA A 162 -8.87 11.41 7.14
N ALA A 163 -8.04 10.85 6.25
CA ALA A 163 -6.63 11.22 6.15
C ALA A 163 -6.44 12.62 5.56
N THR A 164 -7.20 12.96 4.52
CA THR A 164 -7.15 14.29 3.88
C THR A 164 -7.60 15.38 4.87
N ALA A 165 -8.67 15.13 5.63
CA ALA A 165 -9.16 16.05 6.65
C ALA A 165 -8.16 16.23 7.82
N ALA A 166 -7.45 15.17 8.22
CA ALA A 166 -6.45 15.25 9.29
C ALA A 166 -5.20 16.05 8.89
N ILE A 167 -4.84 16.07 7.60
CA ILE A 167 -3.69 16.83 7.09
C ILE A 167 -4.03 18.31 6.88
N GLY A 168 -5.25 18.63 6.43
CA GLY A 168 -5.70 20.02 6.31
C GLY A 168 -5.95 20.76 7.62
N ALA A 169 -5.85 20.06 8.76
CA ALA A 169 -6.01 20.62 10.11
C ALA A 169 -4.67 20.86 10.85
N LEU A 170 -3.54 20.58 10.20
CA LEU A 170 -2.18 20.90 10.65
C LEU A 170 -1.66 22.15 9.93
#